data_AF-A0A660Y8H0-F1
#
_entry.id   AF-A0A660Y8H0-F1
#
_cell.length_a   1.000
_cell.length_b   1.000
_cell.length_c   1.000
_cell.angle_alpha   90.00
_cell.angle_beta   90.00
_cell.angle_gamma   90.00
#
_symmetry.space_group_name_H-M   'P 1'
#
loop_
_entity.id
_entity.type
_entity.pdbx_description
1 polymer ?
#
loop_
_entity_poly.entity_id
_entity_poly.type
_entity_poly.pdbx_seq_one_letter_code
_entity_poly.pdbx_strand_id
1 'polypeptide(L)'
;MKKILKILGLFILAVVVVAAVWVLWNLRDRHRGYEVDLHMKGGAPVTVKAGFAAKPITPDVVDTWEDVDHNAKYEPEKGDIYHDNNHNGKFDAYWIAGFDNRRAANGVHDDVWARAMVLDDGKTRLALVVLDAIGFGHDDIVEARAMIAAADSVDYVIIESTHDHESFDLLGLWGESEFKNGIDPQMRKYVKEQ
;
A
#
# COMPACT_ATOMS: atom_id res chain seq x y z
N MET A 1 0.25 34.14 -38.95
CA MET A 1 0.23 32.67 -39.13
C MET A 1 1.55 32.00 -38.72
N LYS A 2 2.71 32.25 -39.37
CA LYS A 2 3.99 31.57 -39.04
C LYS A 2 4.46 31.71 -37.58
N LYS A 3 4.28 32.88 -36.95
CA LYS A 3 4.63 33.09 -35.53
C LYS A 3 3.73 32.28 -34.58
N ILE A 4 2.42 32.20 -34.87
CA ILE A 4 1.46 31.42 -34.07
C ILE A 4 1.78 29.93 -34.17
N LEU A 5 2.07 29.42 -35.37
CA LEU A 5 2.51 28.04 -35.58
C LEU A 5 3.80 27.70 -34.81
N LYS A 6 4.76 28.63 -34.74
CA LYS A 6 5.98 28.46 -33.94
C LYS A 6 5.70 28.42 -32.43
N ILE A 7 4.86 29.33 -31.94
CA ILE A 7 4.47 29.36 -30.52
C ILE A 7 3.73 28.08 -30.14
N LEU A 8 2.78 27.64 -30.98
CA LEU A 8 2.05 26.39 -30.77
C LEU A 8 2.99 25.18 -30.80
N GLY A 9 3.93 25.13 -31.75
CA GLY A 9 4.94 24.06 -31.82
C GLY A 9 5.83 24.00 -30.58
N LEU A 10 6.28 25.16 -30.06
CA LEU A 10 7.07 25.24 -28.82
C LEU A 10 6.25 24.80 -27.60
N PHE A 11 4.97 25.16 -27.54
CA PHE A 11 4.07 24.74 -26.47
C PHE A 11 3.88 23.22 -26.46
N ILE A 12 3.60 22.61 -27.61
CA ILE A 12 3.46 21.14 -27.74
C ILE A 12 4.76 20.46 -27.33
N LEU A 13 5.91 20.96 -27.78
CA LEU A 13 7.21 20.42 -27.38
C LEU A 13 7.41 20.47 -25.87
N ALA A 14 7.05 21.59 -25.22
CA ALA A 14 7.15 21.73 -23.77
C ALA A 14 6.27 20.70 -23.04
N VAL A 15 5.03 20.50 -23.48
CA VAL A 15 4.12 19.49 -22.91
C VAL A 15 4.71 18.08 -23.05
N VAL A 16 5.25 17.74 -24.21
CA VAL A 16 5.90 16.43 -24.44
C VAL A 16 7.09 16.23 -23.52
N VAL A 17 7.94 17.25 -23.35
CA VAL A 17 9.10 17.18 -22.46
C VAL A 17 8.66 17.00 -21.01
N VAL A 18 7.66 17.75 -20.54
CA VAL A 18 7.13 17.61 -19.17
C VAL A 18 6.55 16.22 -18.95
N ALA A 19 5.76 15.70 -19.90
CA ALA A 19 5.21 14.36 -19.83
C ALA A 19 6.31 13.30 -19.82
N ALA A 20 7.35 13.44 -20.64
CA ALA A 20 8.49 12.52 -20.66
C ALA A 20 9.24 12.51 -19.32
N VAL A 21 9.52 13.69 -18.75
CA VAL A 21 10.15 13.80 -17.42
C VAL A 21 9.27 13.15 -16.35
N TRP A 22 7.96 13.38 -16.38
CA TRP A 22 7.03 12.78 -15.43
C TRP A 22 6.97 11.25 -15.55
N VAL A 23 6.93 10.71 -16.77
CA VAL A 23 6.98 9.25 -17.02
C VAL A 23 8.30 8.67 -16.52
N LEU A 24 9.43 9.27 -16.90
CA LEU A 24 10.76 8.80 -16.47
C LEU A 24 10.93 8.87 -14.95
N TRP A 25 10.33 9.86 -14.30
CA TRP A 25 10.34 9.98 -12.85
C TRP A 25 9.53 8.86 -12.18
N ASN A 26 8.37 8.50 -12.74
CA ASN A 26 7.53 7.42 -12.21
C ASN A 26 8.09 6.02 -12.52
N LEU A 27 8.77 5.84 -13.64
CA LEU A 27 9.44 4.59 -14.02
C LEU A 27 10.83 4.40 -13.40
N ARG A 28 11.32 5.39 -12.64
CA ARG A 28 12.65 5.27 -12.02
C ARG A 28 12.62 4.13 -11.01
N ASP A 29 13.67 3.32 -11.04
CA ASP A 29 13.97 2.40 -9.96
C ASP A 29 14.27 3.19 -8.68
N ARG A 30 13.41 3.03 -7.67
CA ARG A 30 13.54 3.68 -6.35
C ARG A 30 14.48 2.92 -5.42
N HIS A 31 14.82 1.68 -5.76
CA HIS A 31 15.61 0.76 -4.94
C HIS A 31 16.84 0.26 -5.72
N ARG A 32 17.61 1.20 -6.29
CA ARG A 32 18.81 0.89 -7.06
C ARG A 32 19.75 -0.04 -6.31
N GLY A 33 20.10 -1.16 -6.95
CA GLY A 33 20.98 -2.18 -6.40
C GLY A 33 20.27 -3.24 -5.57
N TYR A 34 18.94 -3.15 -5.42
CA TYR A 34 18.14 -4.24 -4.91
C TYR A 34 18.05 -5.35 -5.96
N GLU A 35 18.52 -6.54 -5.60
CA GLU A 35 18.44 -7.75 -6.41
C GLU A 35 18.20 -8.93 -5.47
N VAL A 36 17.48 -9.94 -5.95
CA VAL A 36 17.25 -11.19 -5.23
C VAL A 36 17.76 -12.32 -6.09
N ASP A 37 18.93 -12.85 -5.73
CA ASP A 37 19.48 -14.08 -6.29
C ASP A 37 19.75 -15.06 -5.14
N LEU A 38 18.77 -15.94 -4.90
CA LEU A 38 18.81 -16.89 -3.79
C LEU A 38 19.26 -18.25 -4.29
N HIS A 39 20.42 -18.69 -3.82
CA HIS A 39 20.93 -20.03 -4.12
C HIS A 39 20.98 -20.91 -2.86
N MET A 40 19.80 -21.37 -2.42
CA MET A 40 19.66 -22.23 -1.24
C MET A 40 19.83 -23.70 -1.63
N LYS A 41 20.85 -24.37 -1.07
CA LYS A 41 21.10 -25.79 -1.31
C LYS A 41 20.40 -26.62 -0.24
N GLY A 42 19.53 -27.53 -0.67
CA GLY A 42 18.94 -28.55 0.20
C GLY A 42 20.01 -29.46 0.80
N GLY A 43 19.80 -29.90 2.04
CA GLY A 43 20.66 -30.83 2.76
C GLY A 43 19.97 -32.15 3.08
N ALA A 44 20.61 -32.95 3.94
CA ALA A 44 19.93 -34.08 4.57
C ALA A 44 18.73 -33.59 5.40
N PRO A 45 17.70 -34.42 5.63
CA PRO A 45 16.57 -34.03 6.47
C PRO A 45 17.03 -33.56 7.86
N VAL A 46 16.53 -32.40 8.27
CA VAL A 46 16.80 -31.80 9.57
C VAL A 46 15.49 -31.46 10.26
N THR A 47 15.54 -31.29 11.58
CA THR A 47 14.40 -30.72 12.32
C THR A 47 14.31 -29.24 12.03
N VAL A 48 13.16 -28.79 11.54
CA VAL A 48 12.86 -27.37 11.30
C VAL A 48 12.12 -26.81 12.52
N LYS A 49 12.55 -25.64 12.99
CA LYS A 49 11.84 -24.86 14.00
C LYS A 49 10.91 -23.86 13.29
N ALA A 50 9.73 -23.67 13.84
CA ALA A 50 8.77 -22.69 13.36
C ALA A 50 8.42 -21.70 14.48
N GLY A 51 8.52 -20.41 14.20
CA GLY A 51 8.03 -19.32 15.04
C GLY A 51 6.85 -18.63 14.37
N PHE A 52 5.89 -18.16 15.15
CA PHE A 52 4.69 -17.49 14.66
C PHE A 52 4.45 -16.19 15.43
N ALA A 53 4.02 -15.16 14.72
CA ALA A 53 3.57 -13.90 15.30
C ALA A 53 2.37 -13.35 14.52
N ALA A 54 1.53 -12.59 15.22
CA ALA A 54 0.43 -11.86 14.62
C ALA A 54 0.36 -10.48 15.23
N LYS A 55 0.28 -9.44 14.38
CA LYS A 55 0.18 -8.05 14.79
C LYS A 55 -0.99 -7.40 14.06
N PRO A 56 -1.92 -6.75 14.78
CA PRO A 56 -3.00 -6.03 14.12
C PRO A 56 -2.42 -4.83 13.35
N ILE A 57 -2.89 -4.70 12.11
CA ILE A 57 -2.66 -3.57 11.21
C ILE A 57 -3.97 -2.84 10.91
N THR A 58 -4.96 -2.97 11.77
CA THR A 58 -6.24 -2.28 11.65
C THR A 58 -6.05 -0.77 11.84
N PRO A 59 -6.52 0.06 10.88
CA PRO A 59 -6.52 1.50 11.07
C PRO A 59 -7.55 1.91 12.13
N ASP A 60 -7.26 3.00 12.83
CA ASP A 60 -8.23 3.63 13.73
C ASP A 60 -9.16 4.52 12.90
N VAL A 61 -10.37 4.03 12.59
CA VAL A 61 -11.37 4.76 11.80
C VAL A 61 -12.10 5.74 12.73
N VAL A 62 -11.59 6.97 12.77
CA VAL A 62 -12.06 8.01 13.70
C VAL A 62 -13.35 8.66 13.21
N ASP A 63 -13.37 9.11 11.95
CA ASP A 63 -14.54 9.76 11.37
C ASP A 63 -15.49 8.75 10.75
N THR A 64 -16.78 9.00 10.92
CA THR A 64 -17.87 8.23 10.30
C THR A 64 -18.60 9.09 9.28
N TRP A 65 -19.48 8.49 8.48
CA TRP A 65 -20.26 9.22 7.50
C TRP A 65 -21.63 8.57 7.26
N GLU A 66 -22.57 9.40 6.81
CA GLU A 66 -23.91 8.99 6.40
C GLU A 66 -23.97 8.85 4.87
N ASP A 67 -24.27 7.63 4.44
CA ASP A 67 -24.51 7.27 3.04
C ASP A 67 -26.00 7.47 2.72
N VAL A 68 -26.34 8.61 2.11
CA VAL A 68 -27.72 9.05 1.93
C VAL A 68 -28.44 8.27 0.83
N ASP A 69 -27.73 7.85 -0.23
CA ASP A 69 -28.30 7.11 -1.36
C ASP A 69 -28.01 5.59 -1.32
N HIS A 70 -27.34 5.13 -0.27
CA HIS A 70 -27.01 3.72 0.02
C HIS A 70 -26.16 3.04 -1.05
N ASN A 71 -25.22 3.78 -1.65
CA ASN A 71 -24.36 3.27 -2.72
C ASN A 71 -22.94 2.86 -2.25
N ALA A 72 -22.65 3.04 -0.95
CA ALA A 72 -21.37 2.80 -0.29
C ALA A 72 -20.18 3.62 -0.83
N LYS A 73 -20.46 4.79 -1.41
CA LYS A 73 -19.47 5.76 -1.89
C LYS A 73 -19.76 7.11 -1.25
N TYR A 74 -18.74 7.70 -0.64
CA TYR A 74 -18.82 9.03 -0.05
C TYR A 74 -18.81 10.10 -1.15
N GLU A 75 -19.96 10.71 -1.38
CA GLU A 75 -20.24 11.70 -2.42
C GLU A 75 -20.95 12.93 -1.82
N PRO A 76 -20.20 13.91 -1.28
CA PRO A 76 -20.77 15.12 -0.67
C PRO A 76 -21.71 15.89 -1.60
N GLU A 77 -21.48 15.84 -2.91
CA GLU A 77 -22.33 16.44 -3.93
C GLU A 77 -23.73 15.82 -4.02
N LYS A 78 -23.89 14.59 -3.52
CA LYS A 78 -25.19 13.88 -3.44
C LYS A 78 -25.85 14.00 -2.08
N GLY A 79 -25.21 14.66 -1.12
CA GLY A 79 -25.76 14.92 0.21
C GLY A 79 -25.13 14.09 1.32
N ASP A 80 -24.09 13.29 1.05
CA ASP A 80 -23.38 12.57 2.10
C ASP A 80 -22.66 13.53 3.05
N ILE A 81 -22.73 13.22 4.33
CA ILE A 81 -22.16 14.05 5.40
C ILE A 81 -21.26 13.18 6.25
N TYR A 82 -20.04 13.65 6.51
CA TYR A 82 -19.16 13.03 7.50
C TYR A 82 -19.36 13.66 8.88
N HIS A 83 -19.09 12.86 9.90
CA HIS A 83 -19.06 13.25 11.30
C HIS A 83 -17.61 13.39 11.74
N ASP A 84 -17.18 14.65 11.90
CA ASP A 84 -15.87 15.03 12.42
C ASP A 84 -15.78 14.71 13.92
N ASN A 85 -15.35 13.49 14.24
CA ASN A 85 -15.36 12.97 15.61
C ASN A 85 -14.13 13.42 16.40
N ASN A 86 -13.07 13.86 15.73
CA ASN A 86 -11.87 14.41 16.37
C ASN A 86 -11.79 15.94 16.35
N HIS A 87 -12.78 16.60 15.75
CA HIS A 87 -12.94 18.06 15.69
C HIS A 87 -11.78 18.77 14.98
N ASN A 88 -11.18 18.16 13.96
CA ASN A 88 -10.07 18.74 13.22
C ASN A 88 -10.50 19.46 11.91
N GLY A 89 -11.79 19.41 11.57
CA GLY A 89 -12.38 20.05 10.40
C GLY A 89 -12.06 19.38 9.07
N LYS A 90 -11.62 18.12 9.08
CA LYS A 90 -11.33 17.32 7.89
C LYS A 90 -12.00 15.96 8.01
N PHE A 91 -12.25 15.33 6.87
CA PHE A 91 -12.67 13.94 6.83
C PHE A 91 -11.43 13.05 6.76
N ASP A 92 -11.08 12.41 7.87
CA ASP A 92 -9.92 11.50 7.99
C ASP A 92 -10.27 10.08 7.51
N ALA A 93 -10.65 9.98 6.23
CA ALA A 93 -11.09 8.74 5.64
C ALA A 93 -9.94 7.77 5.35
N TYR A 94 -10.14 6.51 5.74
CA TYR A 94 -9.45 5.37 5.12
C TYR A 94 -10.29 4.86 3.95
N TRP A 95 -9.68 4.69 2.78
CA TRP A 95 -10.38 4.19 1.60
C TRP A 95 -10.28 2.67 1.51
N ILE A 96 -11.42 2.00 1.35
CA ILE A 96 -11.50 0.54 1.18
C ILE A 96 -11.08 0.18 -0.25
N ALA A 97 -10.13 -0.74 -0.37
CA ALA A 97 -9.58 -1.16 -1.65
C ALA A 97 -10.36 -2.30 -2.31
N GLY A 98 -10.42 -2.29 -3.65
CA GLY A 98 -10.81 -3.44 -4.46
C GLY A 98 -11.95 -3.18 -5.43
N PHE A 99 -13.04 -2.58 -4.96
CA PHE A 99 -14.25 -2.44 -5.78
C PHE A 99 -14.32 -1.10 -6.53
N ASP A 100 -14.25 0.03 -5.81
CA ASP A 100 -14.48 1.35 -6.39
C ASP A 100 -13.75 2.45 -5.61
N ASN A 101 -13.50 3.58 -6.26
CA ASN A 101 -13.15 4.81 -5.58
C ASN A 101 -14.32 5.29 -4.69
N ARG A 102 -14.00 6.18 -3.77
CA ARG A 102 -14.92 6.83 -2.83
C ARG A 102 -15.51 5.92 -1.76
N ARG A 103 -15.08 4.66 -1.66
CA ARG A 103 -15.52 3.75 -0.59
C ARG A 103 -14.80 4.07 0.71
N ALA A 104 -15.24 5.09 1.44
CA ALA A 104 -14.67 5.43 2.74
C ALA A 104 -15.11 4.41 3.80
N ALA A 105 -14.16 3.90 4.58
CA ALA A 105 -14.46 3.04 5.72
C ALA A 105 -15.34 3.80 6.72
N ASN A 106 -16.37 3.11 7.23
CA ASN A 106 -17.31 3.68 8.20
C ASN A 106 -17.20 3.02 9.59
N GLY A 107 -16.16 2.21 9.79
CA GLY A 107 -15.90 1.46 11.00
C GLY A 107 -15.06 0.22 10.73
N VAL A 108 -14.88 -0.57 11.78
CA VAL A 108 -14.13 -1.84 11.76
C VAL A 108 -15.08 -2.95 12.18
N HIS A 109 -15.19 -4.00 11.35
CA HIS A 109 -15.92 -5.22 11.73
C HIS A 109 -15.00 -6.21 12.45
N ASP A 110 -13.87 -6.55 11.83
CA ASP A 110 -12.82 -7.41 12.39
C ASP A 110 -11.45 -6.74 12.23
N ASP A 111 -10.49 -7.14 13.06
CA ASP A 111 -9.10 -6.73 12.88
C ASP A 111 -8.51 -7.31 11.58
N VAL A 112 -7.70 -6.50 10.90
CA VAL A 112 -6.81 -6.93 9.82
C VAL A 112 -5.39 -7.09 10.36
N TRP A 113 -4.64 -8.08 9.87
CA TRP A 113 -3.41 -8.51 10.50
C TRP A 113 -2.22 -8.58 9.55
N ALA A 114 -1.04 -8.32 10.10
CA ALA A 114 0.21 -8.87 9.61
C ALA A 114 0.50 -10.16 10.39
N ARG A 115 0.58 -11.30 9.70
CA ARG A 115 0.89 -12.61 10.31
C ARG A 115 2.19 -13.14 9.75
N ALA A 116 3.12 -13.44 10.64
CA ALA A 116 4.45 -13.92 10.28
C ALA A 116 4.65 -15.37 10.72
N MET A 117 5.26 -16.16 9.83
CA MET A 117 5.84 -17.46 10.13
C MET A 117 7.31 -17.42 9.78
N VAL A 118 8.17 -17.84 10.71
CA VAL A 118 9.61 -17.98 10.50
C VAL A 118 9.97 -19.45 10.58
N LEU A 119 10.62 -19.97 9.54
CA LEU A 119 11.15 -21.32 9.46
C LEU A 119 12.67 -21.28 9.57
N ASP A 120 13.23 -22.10 10.46
CA ASP A 120 14.67 -22.15 10.73
C ASP A 120 15.15 -23.61 10.79
N ASP A 121 16.07 -23.97 9.90
CA ASP A 121 16.66 -25.31 9.81
C ASP A 121 18.05 -25.42 10.50
N GLY A 122 18.48 -24.36 11.18
CA GLY A 122 19.78 -24.18 11.81
C GLY A 122 20.87 -23.60 10.90
N LYS A 123 20.61 -23.48 9.59
CA LYS A 123 21.53 -22.89 8.59
C LYS A 123 20.87 -21.79 7.77
N THR A 124 19.57 -21.92 7.51
CA THR A 124 18.75 -21.05 6.70
C THR A 124 17.51 -20.66 7.49
N ARG A 125 17.20 -19.37 7.51
CA ARG A 125 16.00 -18.80 8.12
C ARG A 125 15.18 -18.06 7.06
N LEU A 126 13.96 -18.53 6.84
CA LEU A 126 13.00 -17.93 5.91
C LEU A 126 11.81 -17.39 6.69
N ALA A 127 11.34 -16.19 6.35
CA ALA A 127 10.08 -15.65 6.85
C ALA A 127 9.03 -15.61 5.75
N LEU A 128 7.79 -15.90 6.11
CA LEU A 128 6.58 -15.63 5.34
C LEU A 128 5.72 -14.67 6.15
N VAL A 129 5.38 -13.53 5.57
CA VAL A 129 4.48 -12.53 6.14
C VAL A 129 3.26 -12.42 5.24
N VAL A 130 2.07 -12.60 5.82
CA VAL A 130 0.79 -12.48 5.14
C VAL A 130 0.07 -11.26 5.71
N LEU A 131 -0.32 -10.34 4.83
CA LEU A 131 -1.07 -9.13 5.17
C LEU A 131 -2.54 -9.29 4.78
N ASP A 132 -3.45 -8.97 5.69
CA ASP A 132 -4.89 -8.83 5.37
C ASP A 132 -5.12 -7.52 4.60
N ALA A 133 -4.84 -7.57 3.31
CA ALA A 133 -4.91 -6.44 2.38
C ALA A 133 -5.14 -6.94 0.95
N ILE A 134 -5.56 -6.05 0.05
CA ILE A 134 -5.68 -6.39 -1.37
C ILE A 134 -4.33 -6.69 -2.02
N GLY A 135 -3.29 -6.00 -1.56
CA GLY A 135 -1.94 -6.06 -2.12
C GLY A 135 -1.00 -5.10 -1.41
N PHE A 136 0.30 -5.31 -1.61
CA PHE A 136 1.35 -4.49 -1.05
C PHE A 136 2.40 -4.21 -2.12
N GLY A 137 2.67 -2.92 -2.37
CA GLY A 137 3.50 -2.48 -3.50
C GLY A 137 4.93 -3.01 -3.43
N HIS A 138 5.55 -3.21 -4.61
CA HIS A 138 6.94 -3.68 -4.69
C HIS A 138 7.92 -2.80 -3.89
N ASP A 139 7.81 -1.48 -4.04
CA ASP A 139 8.65 -0.54 -3.30
C ASP A 139 8.50 -0.72 -1.78
N ASP A 140 7.27 -0.87 -1.30
CA ASP A 140 7.01 -1.07 0.13
C ASP A 140 7.53 -2.43 0.63
N ILE A 141 7.47 -3.48 -0.20
CA ILE A 141 8.09 -4.79 0.10
C ILE A 141 9.62 -4.65 0.22
N VAL A 142 10.26 -3.92 -0.69
CA VAL A 142 11.72 -3.73 -0.65
C VAL A 142 12.13 -2.92 0.57
N GLU A 143 11.39 -1.86 0.90
CA GLU A 143 11.63 -1.06 2.12
C GLU A 143 11.45 -1.89 3.40
N ALA A 144 10.37 -2.67 3.51
CA ALA A 144 10.14 -3.55 4.66
C ALA A 144 11.26 -4.59 4.81
N ARG A 145 11.69 -5.22 3.72
CA ARG A 145 12.83 -6.16 3.74
C ARG A 145 14.12 -5.50 4.20
N ALA A 146 14.39 -4.27 3.76
CA ALA A 146 15.57 -3.52 4.20
C ALA A 146 15.52 -3.20 5.71
N MET A 147 14.34 -2.90 6.25
CA MET A 147 14.14 -2.69 7.68
C MET A 147 14.38 -3.98 8.48
N ILE A 148 13.86 -5.11 8.02
CA ILE A 148 14.04 -6.42 8.68
C ILE A 148 15.50 -6.86 8.65
N ALA A 149 16.19 -6.72 7.51
CA ALA A 149 17.60 -7.11 7.38
C ALA A 149 18.53 -6.33 8.32
N ALA A 150 18.14 -5.11 8.72
CA ALA A 150 18.88 -4.32 9.70
C ALA A 150 18.64 -4.78 11.15
N ALA A 151 17.52 -5.44 11.44
CA ALA A 151 17.08 -5.81 12.79
C ALA A 151 17.33 -7.29 13.13
N ASP A 152 17.17 -8.19 12.16
CA ASP A 152 17.10 -9.63 12.39
C ASP A 152 17.94 -10.44 11.39
N SER A 153 18.37 -11.62 11.82
CA SER A 153 19.10 -12.57 10.98
C SER A 153 18.14 -13.51 10.22
N VAL A 154 17.36 -12.98 9.29
CA VAL A 154 16.54 -13.76 8.34
C VAL A 154 17.20 -13.69 6.97
N ASP A 155 17.37 -14.83 6.29
CA ASP A 155 18.03 -14.88 4.98
C ASP A 155 17.13 -14.32 3.88
N TYR A 156 15.82 -14.57 3.99
CA TYR A 156 14.85 -13.99 3.06
C TYR A 156 13.45 -13.91 3.66
N VAL A 157 12.71 -12.88 3.26
CA VAL A 157 11.33 -12.65 3.69
C VAL A 157 10.42 -12.62 2.48
N ILE A 158 9.42 -13.49 2.46
CA ILE A 158 8.30 -13.44 1.52
C ILE A 158 7.20 -12.60 2.18
N ILE A 159 6.69 -11.60 1.46
CA ILE A 159 5.55 -10.80 1.91
C ILE A 159 4.46 -10.97 0.85
N GLU A 160 3.28 -11.41 1.28
CA GLU A 160 2.11 -11.58 0.43
C GLU A 160 0.88 -10.95 1.07
N SER A 161 -0.17 -10.78 0.28
CA SER A 161 -1.45 -10.24 0.75
C SER A 161 -2.56 -11.23 0.46
N THR A 162 -3.57 -11.29 1.32
CA THR A 162 -4.72 -12.20 1.17
C THR A 162 -5.62 -11.86 -0.02
N HIS A 163 -5.44 -10.68 -0.60
CA HIS A 163 -6.33 -10.10 -1.61
C HIS A 163 -7.71 -9.74 -1.04
N ASP A 164 -7.73 -9.19 0.18
CA ASP A 164 -8.94 -8.72 0.84
C ASP A 164 -9.47 -7.42 0.22
N HIS A 165 -10.76 -7.42 -0.14
CA HIS A 165 -11.47 -6.29 -0.75
C HIS A 165 -12.23 -5.43 0.28
N GLU A 166 -12.06 -5.72 1.58
CA GLU A 166 -12.68 -4.97 2.67
C GLU A 166 -11.63 -4.36 3.63
N SER A 167 -10.38 -4.30 3.18
CA SER A 167 -9.26 -3.65 3.88
C SER A 167 -8.90 -2.29 3.25
N PHE A 168 -8.07 -1.51 3.94
CA PHE A 168 -7.66 -0.17 3.51
C PHE A 168 -6.65 -0.21 2.36
N ASP A 169 -6.64 0.84 1.53
CA ASP A 169 -5.80 0.90 0.33
C ASP A 169 -4.31 1.07 0.65
N LEU A 170 -3.54 0.04 0.30
CA LEU A 170 -2.08 0.01 0.34
C LEU A 170 -1.44 0.04 -1.06
N LEU A 171 -2.22 -0.02 -2.13
CA LEU A 171 -1.74 0.03 -3.52
C LEU A 171 -1.87 1.42 -4.15
N GLY A 172 -2.77 2.26 -3.63
CA GLY A 172 -3.01 3.62 -4.10
C GLY A 172 -3.90 3.71 -5.33
N LEU A 173 -4.72 2.69 -5.57
CA LEU A 173 -5.64 2.62 -6.71
C LEU A 173 -7.07 3.06 -6.34
N TRP A 174 -7.41 3.14 -5.05
CA TRP A 174 -8.76 3.43 -4.57
C TRP A 174 -8.75 4.56 -3.55
N GLY A 175 -9.04 5.77 -4.00
CA GLY A 175 -9.12 6.97 -3.16
C GLY A 175 -10.40 7.76 -3.41
N GLU A 176 -10.33 9.08 -3.20
CA GLU A 176 -11.44 10.02 -3.45
C GLU A 176 -11.86 10.08 -4.94
N SER A 177 -10.95 9.73 -5.85
CA SER A 177 -11.19 9.65 -7.29
C SER A 177 -10.10 8.82 -7.99
N GLU A 178 -10.30 8.56 -9.29
CA GLU A 178 -9.36 7.84 -10.17
C GLU A 178 -7.98 8.50 -10.28
N PHE A 179 -7.87 9.77 -9.85
CA PHE A 179 -6.65 10.56 -9.91
C PHE A 179 -6.05 10.87 -8.53
N LYS A 180 -6.67 10.37 -7.45
CA LYS A 180 -6.22 10.58 -6.07
C LYS A 180 -5.88 9.24 -5.43
N ASN A 181 -4.70 9.18 -4.81
CA ASN A 181 -4.28 7.97 -4.11
C ASN A 181 -5.16 7.72 -2.87
N GLY A 182 -5.39 6.45 -2.55
CA GLY A 182 -6.09 6.02 -1.34
C GLY A 182 -5.21 5.80 -0.13
N ILE A 183 -3.89 5.78 -0.33
CA ILE A 183 -2.92 5.42 0.71
C ILE A 183 -2.86 6.51 1.77
N ASP A 184 -3.18 6.15 3.01
CA ASP A 184 -2.77 6.94 4.16
C ASP A 184 -1.25 6.77 4.41
N PRO A 185 -0.45 7.85 4.38
CA PRO A 185 1.00 7.74 4.50
C PRO A 185 1.48 7.23 5.86
N GLN A 186 0.75 7.53 6.94
CA GLN A 186 1.13 7.11 8.29
C GLN A 186 0.85 5.62 8.47
N MET A 187 -0.28 5.16 7.97
CA MET A 187 -0.69 3.77 8.02
C MET A 187 0.23 2.89 7.18
N ARG A 188 0.57 3.31 5.95
CA ARG A 188 1.56 2.59 5.13
C ARG A 188 2.91 2.48 5.84
N LYS A 189 3.33 3.54 6.53
CA LYS A 189 4.56 3.50 7.32
C LYS A 189 4.43 2.52 8.48
N TYR A 190 3.32 2.58 9.23
CA TYR A 190 3.05 1.67 10.35
C TYR A 190 3.06 0.20 9.90
N VAL A 191 2.43 -0.14 8.77
CA VAL A 191 2.42 -1.51 8.21
C VAL A 191 3.84 -2.01 7.94
N LYS A 192 4.73 -1.17 7.40
CA LYS A 192 6.14 -1.54 7.16
C LYS A 192 6.94 -1.75 8.45
N GLU A 193 6.52 -1.14 9.55
CA GLU A 193 7.18 -1.24 10.86
C GLU A 193 6.73 -2.47 11.67
N GLN A 194 5.64 -3.13 11.28
CA GLN A 194 5.11 -4.32 11.97
C GLN A 194 5.78 -5.60 11.48
#